data_AF-A0A069S5W1-F1
#
_entry.id   AF-A0A069S5W1-F1
#
_cell.length_a   1.000
_cell.length_b   1.000
_cell.length_c   1.000
_cell.angle_alpha   90.00
_cell.angle_beta   90.00
_cell.angle_gamma   90.00
#
_symmetry.space_group_name_H-M   'P 1'
#
loop_
_entity.id
_entity.type
_entity.pdbx_description
1 polymer ?
#
loop_
_entity_poly.entity_id
_entity_poly.type
_entity_poly.pdbx_seq_one_letter_code
_entity_poly.pdbx_strand_id
1 'polypeptide(L)'
;DLVICDEFGYVSCDKEGGELLFNHLSLRAGKKATIITTNLAFNRWNEIIKDKVLVAAMVDRLTHKAYLVNMTGLSYRLKETQKMRQDK
;
A
#
# COMPACT_ATOMS: atom_id res chain seq x y z
N ASP A 1 15.09 11.21 5.28
CA ASP A 1 13.91 11.56 4.45
C ASP A 1 12.84 10.49 4.59
N LEU A 2 11.56 10.85 4.42
CA LEU A 2 10.40 9.95 4.54
C LEU A 2 9.55 10.06 3.28
N VAL A 3 9.05 8.92 2.79
CA VAL A 3 8.03 8.83 1.74
C VAL A 3 6.83 8.08 2.29
N ILE A 4 5.63 8.60 2.02
CA ILE A 4 4.36 7.97 2.37
C ILE A 4 3.63 7.65 1.06
N CYS A 5 3.41 6.36 0.82
CA CYS A 5 2.58 5.85 -0.28
C CYS A 5 1.21 5.51 0.29
N ASP A 6 0.30 6.48 0.23
CA ASP A 6 -1.07 6.30 0.69
C ASP A 6 -1.93 5.64 -0.40
N GLU A 7 -2.93 4.86 0.01
CA GLU A 7 -3.88 4.17 -0.87
C GLU A 7 -3.23 3.29 -1.96
N PHE A 8 -2.11 2.65 -1.63
CA PHE A 8 -1.40 1.76 -2.55
C PHE A 8 -2.31 0.60 -2.96
N GLY A 9 -2.69 0.52 -4.24
CA GLY A 9 -3.68 -0.47 -4.70
C GLY A 9 -4.90 0.09 -5.39
N TYR A 10 -5.18 1.39 -5.28
CA TYR A 10 -6.41 1.95 -5.83
C TYR A 10 -6.35 2.19 -7.35
N VAL A 11 -5.18 2.61 -7.86
CA VAL A 11 -4.94 2.88 -9.28
C VAL A 11 -3.95 1.87 -9.83
N SER A 12 -4.31 1.24 -10.95
CA SER A 12 -3.38 0.36 -11.67
C SER A 12 -2.41 1.18 -12.51
N CYS A 13 -1.15 0.76 -12.55
CA CYS A 13 -0.16 1.38 -13.41
C CYS A 13 -0.13 0.69 -14.77
N ASP A 14 0.27 1.43 -15.80
CA ASP A 14 0.81 0.80 -16.99
C ASP A 14 2.15 0.12 -16.65
N LYS A 15 2.71 -0.61 -17.63
CA LYS A 15 3.92 -1.40 -17.40
C LYS A 15 5.09 -0.52 -16.93
N GLU A 16 5.30 0.59 -17.62
CA GLU A 16 6.40 1.51 -17.35
C GLU A 16 6.23 2.20 -15.99
N GLY A 17 5.04 2.69 -15.66
CA GLY A 17 4.74 3.27 -14.36
C GLY A 17 4.93 2.26 -13.21
N GLY A 18 4.53 1.01 -13.43
CA GLY A 18 4.73 -0.07 -12.46
C GLY A 18 6.21 -0.39 -12.21
N GLU A 19 7.02 -0.42 -13.26
CA GLU A 19 8.48 -0.62 -13.16
C GLU A 19 9.18 0.56 -12.46
N LEU A 20 8.78 1.79 -12.74
CA LEU A 20 9.31 2.98 -12.06
C LEU A 20 8.96 2.99 -10.57
N LEU A 21 7.72 2.66 -10.22
CA LEU A 21 7.26 2.55 -8.84
C LEU A 21 8.02 1.45 -8.09
N PHE A 22 8.18 0.28 -8.72
CA PHE A 22 8.98 -0.82 -8.20
C PHE A 22 10.41 -0.39 -7.92
N ASN A 23 11.07 0.27 -8.88
CA ASN A 23 12.44 0.72 -8.74
C ASN A 23 12.59 1.73 -7.59
N HIS A 24 11.67 2.69 -7.50
CA HIS A 24 11.67 3.69 -6.42
C HIS A 24 11.57 3.02 -5.05
N LEU A 25 10.59 2.15 -4.85
CA LEU A 25 10.37 1.47 -3.57
C LEU A 25 11.51 0.50 -3.23
N SER A 26 12.00 -0.25 -4.21
CA SER A 26 13.11 -1.20 -4.04
C SER A 26 14.41 -0.50 -3.63
N LEU A 27 14.70 0.68 -4.18
CA LEU A 27 15.88 1.46 -3.80
C LEU A 27 15.80 2.02 -2.38
N ARG A 28 14.59 2.17 -1.83
CA ARG A 28 14.37 2.66 -0.45
C ARG A 28 14.39 1.54 0.58
N ALA A 29 14.06 0.31 0.19
CA ALA A 29 14.01 -0.85 1.08
C ALA A 29 15.31 -1.00 1.90
N GLY A 30 15.17 -1.04 3.23
CA GLY A 30 16.29 -1.16 4.17
C GLY A 30 17.25 0.05 4.24
N LYS A 31 17.00 1.13 3.49
CA LYS A 31 17.88 2.31 3.41
C LYS A 31 17.21 3.60 3.90
N LYS A 32 15.92 3.77 3.60
CA LYS A 32 15.18 5.00 3.89
C LYS A 32 13.79 4.69 4.44
N ALA A 33 13.24 5.59 5.25
CA ALA A 33 11.93 5.40 5.85
C ALA A 33 10.82 5.47 4.78
N THR A 34 9.94 4.47 4.77
CA THR A 34 8.80 4.40 3.85
C THR A 34 7.59 3.88 4.62
N ILE A 35 6.46 4.57 4.50
CA ILE A 35 5.16 4.11 5.01
C ILE A 35 4.28 3.81 3.80
N ILE A 36 3.61 2.66 3.83
CA ILE A 36 2.67 2.26 2.78
C ILE A 36 1.34 1.93 3.47
N THR A 37 0.25 2.54 3.00
CA THR A 37 -1.10 2.13 3.38
C THR A 37 -1.75 1.43 2.19
N THR A 38 -2.46 0.35 2.45
CA THR A 38 -3.14 -0.42 1.40
C THR A 38 -4.35 -1.13 1.96
N ASN A 39 -5.40 -1.23 1.16
CA ASN A 39 -6.53 -2.12 1.40
C ASN A 39 -6.38 -3.47 0.69
N LEU A 40 -5.28 -3.68 -0.04
CA LEU A 40 -4.99 -4.91 -0.76
C LEU A 40 -4.02 -5.78 0.03
N ALA A 41 -4.33 -7.06 0.13
CA ALA A 41 -3.36 -8.07 0.57
C ALA A 41 -2.20 -8.16 -0.44
N PHE A 42 -1.01 -8.56 0.02
CA PHE A 42 0.20 -8.63 -0.82
C PHE A 42 0.02 -9.46 -2.10
N ASN A 43 -0.76 -10.55 -2.04
CA ASN A 43 -1.03 -11.41 -3.18
C ASN A 43 -1.89 -10.73 -4.28
N ARG A 44 -2.50 -9.58 -3.98
CA ARG A 44 -3.28 -8.75 -4.91
C ARG A 44 -2.50 -7.57 -5.48
N TRP A 45 -1.24 -7.37 -5.08
CA TRP A 45 -0.42 -6.26 -5.59
C TRP A 45 -0.08 -6.39 -7.08
N ASN A 46 -0.33 -7.56 -7.68
CA ASN A 46 -0.29 -7.75 -9.13
C ASN A 46 -1.40 -7.00 -9.89
N GLU A 47 -2.43 -6.49 -9.19
CA GLU A 47 -3.43 -5.57 -9.74
C GLU A 47 -2.83 -4.18 -10.04
N ILE A 48 -1.72 -3.84 -9.38
CA ILE A 48 -1.00 -2.56 -9.52
C ILE A 48 0.15 -2.71 -10.52
N ILE A 49 1.00 -3.72 -10.29
CA ILE A 49 2.17 -4.03 -11.10
C ILE A 49 1.92 -5.40 -11.74
N LYS A 50 1.70 -5.41 -13.06
CA LYS A 50 1.25 -6.63 -13.78
C LYS A 50 2.22 -7.81 -13.69
N ASP A 51 3.51 -7.54 -13.51
CA ASP A 51 4.54 -8.57 -13.39
C ASP A 51 4.58 -9.16 -11.98
N LYS A 52 4.14 -10.42 -11.85
CA LYS A 52 4.10 -11.15 -10.58
C LYS A 52 5.50 -11.40 -9.98
N VAL A 53 6.53 -11.54 -10.81
CA VAL A 53 7.92 -11.74 -10.33
C VAL A 53 8.42 -10.45 -9.69
N LEU A 54 8.17 -9.31 -10.33
CA LEU A 54 8.50 -8.00 -9.74
C LEU A 54 7.73 -7.77 -8.44
N VAL A 55 6.43 -8.07 -8.40
CA VAL A 55 5.63 -7.93 -7.17
C VAL A 55 6.19 -8.78 -6.04
N ALA A 56 6.46 -10.06 -6.27
CA ALA A 56 7.00 -10.95 -5.24
C ALA A 56 8.34 -10.42 -4.69
N ALA A 57 9.23 -10.00 -5.57
CA ALA A 57 10.52 -9.44 -5.18
C ALA A 57 10.39 -8.09 -4.44
N MET A 58 9.37 -7.28 -4.75
CA MET A 58 9.09 -6.03 -4.05
C MET A 58 8.57 -6.29 -2.64
N VAL A 59 7.61 -7.20 -2.50
CA VAL A 59 7.03 -7.58 -1.21
C VAL A 59 8.10 -8.13 -0.29
N ASP A 60 8.98 -9.00 -0.79
CA ASP A 60 10.12 -9.53 -0.02
C ASP A 60 11.00 -8.38 0.53
N ARG A 61 11.41 -7.45 -0.34
CA ARG A 61 12.24 -6.31 0.05
C ARG A 61 11.55 -5.37 1.04
N LEU A 62 10.27 -5.08 0.84
CA LEU A 62 9.51 -4.14 1.67
C LEU A 62 9.13 -4.74 3.02
N THR A 63 8.95 -6.05 3.12
CA THR A 63 8.59 -6.72 4.38
C THR A 63 9.83 -7.07 5.22
N HIS A 64 11.01 -7.15 4.62
CA HIS A 64 12.26 -7.32 5.35
C HIS A 64 12.53 -6.12 6.28
N LYS A 65 12.50 -6.38 7.59
CA LYS A 65 12.64 -5.38 8.68
C LYS A 65 11.53 -4.32 8.71
N ALA A 66 10.34 -4.64 8.22
CA ALA A 66 9.18 -3.76 8.35
C ALA A 66 8.29 -4.12 9.54
N TYR A 67 7.55 -3.12 10.00
CA TYR A 67 6.44 -3.32 10.93
C TYR A 67 5.14 -3.44 10.12
N LEU A 68 4.49 -4.59 10.21
CA LEU A 68 3.19 -4.81 9.58
C LEU A 68 2.10 -4.55 10.60
N VAL A 69 1.28 -3.52 10.34
CA VAL A 69 0.13 -3.18 11.17
C VAL A 69 -1.14 -3.59 10.44
N ASN A 70 -1.70 -4.74 10.82
CA ASN A 70 -2.97 -5.20 10.28
C ASN A 70 -4.11 -4.44 10.94
N MET A 71 -4.78 -3.59 10.17
CA MET A 71 -5.93 -2.81 10.65
C MET A 71 -7.23 -3.57 10.39
N THR A 72 -8.01 -3.78 11.44
CA THR A 72 -9.35 -4.37 11.36
C THR A 72 -10.35 -3.45 12.07
N GLY A 73 -11.61 -3.49 11.65
CA GLY A 73 -12.67 -2.70 12.27
C GLY A 73 -13.62 -2.07 11.25
N LEU A 74 -14.66 -1.44 11.78
CA LEU A 74 -15.62 -0.69 10.97
C LEU A 74 -15.01 0.64 10.52
N SER A 75 -15.46 1.12 9.37
CA SER A 75 -15.07 2.44 8.86
C SER A 75 -15.46 3.54 9.85
N TYR A 76 -14.46 4.33 10.27
CA TYR A 76 -14.70 5.52 11.10
C TYR A 76 -15.62 6.52 10.40
N ARG A 77 -15.47 6.68 9.07
CA ARG A 77 -16.34 7.55 8.24
C ARG A 77 -17.82 7.14 8.35
N LEU A 78 -18.10 5.84 8.35
CA LEU A 78 -19.48 5.33 8.53
C LEU A 78 -20.01 5.60 9.94
N LYS A 79 -19.19 5.36 10.97
CA LYS A 79 -19.56 5.61 12.36
C LYS A 79 -19.92 7.08 12.59
N GLU A 80 -19.13 8.00 12.05
CA GLU A 80 -19.39 9.45 12.12
C GLU A 80 -20.67 9.84 11.38
N THR A 81 -20.87 9.29 10.18
CA THR A 81 -22.09 9.54 9.38
C THR A 81 -23.35 9.06 10.09
N GLN A 82 -23.29 7.92 10.77
CA GLN A 82 -24.41 7.39 11.55
C GLN A 82 -24.74 8.30 12.75
N LYS A 83 -23.72 8.77 13.47
CA LYS A 83 -23.89 9.69 14.59
C LYS A 83 -24.57 11.00 14.15
N MET A 84 -24.10 11.59 13.04
CA MET A 84 -24.72 12.79 12.47
C MET A 84 -26.19 12.62 12.06
N ARG A 85 -26.63 11.40 11.71
CA ARG A 85 -28.03 11.11 11.38
C ARG A 85 -28.91 10.88 12.62
N GLN A 86 -28.32 10.48 13.74
CA GLN A 86 -29.03 10.26 15.01
C GLN A 86 -29.18 11.55 15.83
N ASP A 87 -28.23 12.49 15.67
CA ASP A 87 -28.27 13.82 16.30
C ASP A 87 -29.20 14.81 15.55
N LYS A 88 -29.87 14.37 14.47
CA LYS A 88 -30.89 15.11 13.70
C LYS A 88 -32.28 14.59 14.03
#